data_AF-L7E220-F1
#
_entry.id   AF-L7E220-F1
#
_cell.length_a   1.000
_cell.length_b   1.000
_cell.length_c   1.000
_cell.angle_alpha   90.00
_cell.angle_beta   90.00
_cell.angle_gamma   90.00
#
_symmetry.space_group_name_H-M   'P 1'
#
loop_
_entity.id
_entity.type
_entity.pdbx_description
1 polymer ?
#
loop_
_entity_poly.entity_id
_entity_poly.type
_entity_poly.pdbx_seq_one_letter_code
_entity_poly.pdbx_strand_id
1 'polypeptide(L)'
;MRFYLGYINHLGRLPKKSARLVRQAHQPVRQAHQLVRQAGFTITEVLLASSMMLIAISVAGIGVTNLLRSNYRANAGTEIQNNLNRTLEFVSDEVRRAKTIADSEATAAAIESVPEEARTEEARAVLAFQIPNPNDLSQPLPNQIVYYTQNSRTQDSLTGLVLWRYGPNLDEDGNYDINSWIPSPVTDRLAAAANNPNCPTGFTRIPADTVDGFYACIRAGGNQVILNANAEVNLTTGDTDKDKVKYSVSTRVSPRATN
;
A
#
# COMPACT_ATOMS: atom_id res chain seq x y z
N MET A 1 78.67 15.22 53.54
CA MET A 1 79.13 14.22 54.53
C MET A 1 78.42 12.90 54.25
N ARG A 2 79.21 11.81 54.31
CA ARG A 2 78.86 10.37 54.37
C ARG A 2 78.60 9.61 53.07
N PHE A 3 79.49 8.64 52.91
CA PHE A 3 79.64 7.58 51.92
C PHE A 3 78.95 6.27 52.34
N TYR A 4 78.96 5.33 51.37
CA TYR A 4 78.89 3.85 51.41
C TYR A 4 77.49 3.22 51.36
N LEU A 5 77.10 2.53 50.28
CA LEU A 5 77.55 1.21 49.73
C LEU A 5 77.06 0.01 50.55
N GLY A 6 76.39 -0.92 49.84
CA GLY A 6 76.32 -2.34 50.19
C GLY A 6 74.92 -2.94 49.99
N TYR A 7 74.65 -3.67 48.89
CA TYR A 7 74.80 -5.15 48.73
C TYR A 7 73.59 -5.90 49.34
N ILE A 8 72.80 -6.79 48.71
CA ILE A 8 73.02 -8.03 47.92
C ILE A 8 71.67 -8.36 47.23
N ASN A 9 71.56 -8.48 45.90
CA ASN A 9 71.74 -9.69 45.08
C ASN A 9 70.77 -10.87 45.36
N HIS A 10 69.63 -10.94 44.66
CA HIS A 10 68.92 -12.21 44.39
C HIS A 10 68.33 -12.24 42.98
N LEU A 11 69.22 -12.31 41.98
CA LEU A 11 68.90 -12.91 40.69
C LEU A 11 69.04 -14.44 40.82
N GLY A 12 67.97 -15.09 41.28
CA GLY A 12 67.80 -16.53 41.23
C GLY A 12 66.98 -16.94 40.02
N ARG A 13 67.66 -17.53 39.03
CA ARG A 13 67.15 -18.33 37.89
C ARG A 13 65.65 -18.64 37.90
N LEU A 14 64.93 -18.14 36.88
CA LEU A 14 63.74 -18.83 36.34
C LEU A 14 64.08 -19.42 34.96
N PRO A 15 63.75 -20.71 34.72
CA PRO A 15 64.19 -21.43 33.53
C PRO A 15 63.44 -20.97 32.27
N LYS A 16 64.18 -20.85 31.16
CA LYS A 16 63.68 -20.67 29.79
C LYS A 16 62.67 -21.77 29.43
N LYS A 17 61.37 -21.54 29.69
CA LYS A 17 60.26 -22.40 29.23
C LYS A 17 59.23 -21.67 28.36
N SER A 18 59.48 -20.43 27.97
CA SER A 18 58.52 -19.63 27.18
C SER A 18 58.64 -19.78 25.65
N ALA A 19 59.67 -20.44 25.12
CA ALA A 19 59.82 -20.60 23.67
C ALA A 19 59.12 -21.84 23.07
N ARG A 20 58.71 -22.83 23.90
CA ARG A 20 57.96 -24.01 23.41
C ARG A 20 56.45 -23.84 23.41
N LEU A 21 55.90 -22.93 24.22
CA LEU A 21 54.46 -22.71 24.31
C LEU A 21 53.88 -21.89 23.15
N VAL A 22 54.69 -21.06 22.49
CA VAL A 22 54.23 -20.26 21.34
C VAL A 22 54.14 -21.07 20.04
N ARG A 23 54.81 -22.25 19.94
CA ARG A 23 54.65 -23.15 18.79
C ARG A 23 53.41 -24.05 18.86
N GLN A 24 52.80 -24.23 20.03
CA GLN A 24 51.60 -25.08 20.17
C GLN A 24 50.27 -24.35 19.90
N ALA A 25 50.25 -23.02 19.90
CA ALA A 25 49.00 -22.24 19.72
C ALA A 25 48.64 -21.94 18.25
N HIS A 26 49.49 -22.28 17.28
CA HIS A 26 49.27 -21.97 15.85
C HIS A 26 49.21 -23.20 14.93
N GLN A 27 49.11 -24.42 15.50
CA GLN A 27 49.10 -25.67 14.71
C GLN A 27 47.79 -26.48 14.60
N PRO A 28 46.65 -26.19 15.28
CA PRO A 28 45.45 -27.01 15.04
C PRO A 28 44.68 -26.64 13.76
N VAL A 29 44.84 -25.42 13.22
CA VAL A 29 44.02 -24.94 12.09
C VAL A 29 44.56 -25.40 10.72
N ARG A 30 45.87 -25.67 10.60
CA ARG A 30 46.45 -26.15 9.32
C ARG A 30 46.37 -27.67 9.14
N GLN A 31 46.28 -28.46 10.21
CA GLN A 31 46.20 -29.92 10.10
C GLN A 31 44.77 -30.43 9.87
N ALA A 32 43.75 -29.75 10.38
CA ALA A 32 42.35 -30.07 10.05
C ALA A 32 42.05 -29.89 8.55
N HIS A 33 42.73 -28.96 7.87
CA HIS A 33 42.59 -28.75 6.43
C HIS A 33 43.40 -29.75 5.58
N GLN A 34 44.33 -30.49 6.20
CA GLN A 34 45.25 -31.38 5.49
C GLN A 34 44.90 -32.88 5.64
N LEU A 35 44.06 -33.23 6.62
CA LEU A 35 43.48 -34.59 6.73
C LEU A 35 42.32 -34.84 5.76
N VAL A 36 41.72 -33.78 5.19
CA VAL A 36 40.66 -33.90 4.17
C VAL A 36 41.25 -34.21 2.77
N ARG A 37 42.59 -34.24 2.61
CA ARG A 37 43.23 -34.22 1.29
C ARG A 37 43.74 -35.56 0.74
N GLN A 38 43.47 -36.71 1.37
CA GLN A 38 43.97 -38.01 0.89
C GLN A 38 43.00 -39.20 1.05
N ALA A 39 41.70 -38.98 0.85
CA ALA A 39 40.79 -40.05 0.48
C ALA A 39 39.98 -39.55 -0.73
N GLY A 40 40.11 -40.21 -1.88
CA GLY A 40 39.18 -39.97 -2.99
C GLY A 40 37.78 -40.36 -2.54
N PHE A 41 36.78 -39.55 -2.85
CA PHE A 41 35.38 -39.87 -2.51
C PHE A 41 34.93 -41.12 -3.25
N THR A 42 34.29 -42.04 -2.53
CA THR A 42 33.64 -43.20 -3.16
C THR A 42 32.39 -42.74 -3.91
N ILE A 43 32.02 -43.44 -5.00
CA ILE A 43 30.83 -43.11 -5.82
C ILE A 43 29.56 -43.03 -4.93
N THR A 44 29.46 -43.91 -3.94
CA THR A 44 28.32 -43.96 -3.00
C THR A 44 28.25 -42.74 -2.06
N GLU A 45 29.38 -42.18 -1.63
CA GLU A 45 29.38 -40.97 -0.78
C GLU A 45 28.99 -39.73 -1.57
N VAL A 46 29.45 -39.59 -2.81
CA VAL A 46 29.03 -38.48 -3.70
C VAL A 46 27.54 -38.58 -4.01
N LEU A 47 27.02 -39.79 -4.21
CA LEU A 47 25.60 -40.02 -4.45
C LEU A 47 24.74 -39.70 -3.22
N LEU A 48 25.20 -40.05 -2.02
CA LEU A 48 24.51 -39.69 -0.78
C LEU A 48 24.55 -38.17 -0.55
N ALA A 49 25.72 -37.54 -0.67
CA ALA A 49 25.88 -36.09 -0.50
C ALA A 49 25.02 -35.28 -1.48
N SER A 50 25.00 -35.68 -2.76
CA SER A 50 24.15 -35.04 -3.77
C SER A 50 22.66 -35.23 -3.48
N SER A 51 22.23 -36.41 -3.01
CA SER A 51 20.83 -36.63 -2.61
C SER A 51 20.39 -35.74 -1.44
N MET A 52 21.25 -35.59 -0.43
CA MET A 52 20.98 -34.71 0.71
C MET A 52 20.94 -33.23 0.29
N MET A 53 21.81 -32.84 -0.63
CA MET A 53 21.82 -31.49 -1.19
C MET A 53 20.54 -31.18 -1.98
N LEU A 54 20.04 -32.12 -2.79
CA LEU A 54 18.78 -31.96 -3.53
C LEU A 54 17.58 -31.78 -2.61
N ILE A 55 17.52 -32.56 -1.52
CA ILE A 55 16.50 -32.43 -0.49
C ILE A 55 16.59 -31.05 0.18
N ALA A 56 17.81 -30.64 0.58
CA ALA A 56 18.03 -29.33 1.21
C ALA A 56 17.61 -28.17 0.29
N ILE A 57 17.96 -28.22 -1.00
CA ILE A 57 17.57 -27.21 -2.00
C ILE A 57 16.05 -27.18 -2.16
N SER A 58 15.40 -28.34 -2.17
CA SER A 58 13.95 -28.43 -2.33
C SER A 58 13.20 -27.81 -1.14
N VAL A 59 13.61 -28.11 0.09
CA VAL A 59 13.04 -27.52 1.31
C VAL A 59 13.33 -26.02 1.37
N ALA A 60 14.56 -25.61 1.06
CA ALA A 60 14.94 -24.19 1.03
C ALA A 60 14.14 -23.42 -0.04
N GLY A 61 13.90 -24.01 -1.21
CA GLY A 61 13.09 -23.41 -2.29
C GLY A 61 11.66 -23.13 -1.84
N ILE A 62 11.02 -24.07 -1.15
CA ILE A 62 9.69 -23.87 -0.55
C ILE A 62 9.74 -22.76 0.52
N GLY A 63 10.78 -22.74 1.36
CA GLY A 63 10.96 -21.70 2.37
C GLY A 63 11.06 -20.29 1.77
N VAL A 64 11.92 -20.11 0.75
CA VAL A 64 12.12 -18.81 0.09
C VAL A 64 10.86 -18.35 -0.62
N THR A 65 10.16 -19.23 -1.35
CA THR A 65 8.92 -18.86 -2.06
C THR A 65 7.82 -18.41 -1.11
N ASN A 66 7.66 -19.08 0.04
CA ASN A 66 6.72 -18.66 1.08
C ASN A 66 7.09 -17.30 1.68
N LEU A 67 8.38 -17.06 1.93
CA LEU A 67 8.86 -15.77 2.46
C LEU A 67 8.65 -14.63 1.46
N LEU A 68 8.97 -14.86 0.18
CA LEU A 68 8.72 -13.89 -0.89
C LEU A 68 7.23 -13.58 -1.01
N ARG A 69 6.37 -14.60 -1.05
CA ARG A 69 4.91 -14.41 -1.10
C ARG A 69 4.41 -13.60 0.10
N SER A 70 4.92 -13.88 1.30
CA SER A 70 4.58 -13.13 2.50
C SER A 70 5.01 -11.66 2.40
N ASN A 71 6.21 -11.38 1.92
CA ASN A 71 6.70 -10.01 1.74
C ASN A 71 5.89 -9.25 0.68
N TYR A 72 5.61 -9.86 -0.47
CA TYR A 72 4.77 -9.26 -1.50
C TYR A 72 3.37 -8.96 -0.99
N ARG A 73 2.77 -9.89 -0.23
CA ARG A 73 1.46 -9.69 0.40
C ARG A 73 1.46 -8.54 1.40
N ALA A 74 2.47 -8.49 2.26
CA ALA A 74 2.60 -7.43 3.25
C ALA A 74 2.77 -6.07 2.57
N ASN A 75 3.64 -5.99 1.55
CA ASN A 75 3.87 -4.78 0.79
C ASN A 75 2.60 -4.29 0.06
N ALA A 76 1.93 -5.18 -0.66
CA ALA A 76 0.67 -4.86 -1.34
C ALA A 76 -0.41 -4.43 -0.35
N GLY A 77 -0.49 -5.08 0.82
CA GLY A 77 -1.41 -4.69 1.89
C GLY A 77 -1.17 -3.27 2.38
N THR A 78 0.08 -2.90 2.67
CA THR A 78 0.43 -1.55 3.09
C THR A 78 0.18 -0.51 2.00
N GLU A 79 0.52 -0.81 0.74
CA GLU A 79 0.29 0.08 -0.40
C GLU A 79 -1.20 0.39 -0.59
N ILE A 80 -2.05 -0.64 -0.63
CA ILE A 80 -3.51 -0.49 -0.78
C ILE A 80 -4.10 0.28 0.39
N GLN A 81 -3.70 -0.04 1.63
CA GLN A 81 -4.17 0.68 2.81
C GLN A 81 -3.83 2.17 2.73
N ASN A 82 -2.58 2.50 2.40
CA ASN A 82 -2.13 3.86 2.28
C ASN A 82 -2.86 4.61 1.16
N ASN A 83 -3.00 3.99 -0.02
CA ASN A 83 -3.67 4.60 -1.17
C ASN A 83 -5.17 4.88 -0.88
N LEU A 84 -5.89 3.90 -0.30
CA LEU A 84 -7.32 4.09 0.00
C LEU A 84 -7.54 5.10 1.14
N ASN A 85 -6.70 5.08 2.18
CA ASN A 85 -6.81 6.04 3.27
C ASN A 85 -6.57 7.47 2.75
N ARG A 86 -5.53 7.68 1.93
CA ARG A 86 -5.26 8.97 1.29
C ARG A 86 -6.39 9.39 0.34
N THR A 87 -6.98 8.45 -0.38
CA THR A 87 -8.14 8.69 -1.25
C THR A 87 -9.32 9.18 -0.42
N LEU A 88 -9.69 8.47 0.65
CA LEU A 88 -10.80 8.89 1.51
C LEU A 88 -10.53 10.23 2.20
N GLU A 89 -9.29 10.52 2.58
CA GLU A 89 -8.91 11.83 3.12
C GLU A 89 -9.12 12.94 2.08
N PHE A 90 -8.62 12.75 0.85
CA PHE A 90 -8.79 13.69 -0.24
C PHE A 90 -10.27 13.95 -0.58
N VAL A 91 -11.06 12.89 -0.78
CA VAL A 91 -12.49 13.02 -1.07
C VAL A 91 -13.23 13.63 0.12
N SER A 92 -12.87 13.28 1.35
CA SER A 92 -13.45 13.90 2.56
C SER A 92 -13.17 15.40 2.62
N ASP A 93 -11.97 15.83 2.28
CA ASP A 93 -11.62 17.25 2.25
C ASP A 93 -12.39 18.02 1.20
N GLU A 94 -12.62 17.43 0.02
CA GLU A 94 -13.51 18.05 -0.96
C GLU A 94 -14.97 18.09 -0.50
N VAL A 95 -15.47 17.02 0.13
CA VAL A 95 -16.83 17.01 0.69
C VAL A 95 -16.98 18.03 1.81
N ARG A 96 -15.93 18.26 2.63
CA ARG A 96 -15.93 19.34 3.63
C ARG A 96 -16.06 20.72 2.99
N ARG A 97 -15.58 20.91 1.77
CA ARG A 97 -15.73 22.15 1.00
C ARG A 97 -17.05 22.27 0.25
N ALA A 98 -17.86 21.20 0.20
CA ALA A 98 -19.16 21.23 -0.47
C ALA A 98 -20.15 22.16 0.26
N LYS A 99 -20.91 22.92 -0.52
CA LYS A 99 -22.08 23.71 -0.10
C LYS A 99 -23.35 22.86 -0.14
N THR A 100 -23.51 22.06 -1.19
CA THR A 100 -24.69 21.22 -1.41
C THR A 100 -24.25 19.88 -1.98
N ILE A 101 -24.82 18.80 -1.45
CA ILE A 101 -24.50 17.42 -1.85
C ILE A 101 -25.74 16.82 -2.49
N ALA A 102 -25.59 16.19 -3.64
CA ALA A 102 -26.69 15.47 -4.30
C ALA A 102 -27.09 14.28 -3.42
N ASP A 103 -28.38 14.15 -3.11
CA ASP A 103 -28.91 13.18 -2.15
C ASP A 103 -29.54 11.93 -2.80
N SER A 104 -29.60 11.90 -4.14
CA SER A 104 -30.04 10.75 -4.91
C SER A 104 -29.27 10.66 -6.23
N GLU A 105 -29.27 9.48 -6.86
CA GLU A 105 -28.64 9.26 -8.17
C GLU A 105 -29.30 10.08 -9.28
N ALA A 106 -30.62 10.30 -9.21
CA ALA A 106 -31.36 11.16 -10.15
C ALA A 106 -31.04 12.65 -9.94
N THR A 107 -30.86 13.09 -8.68
CA THR A 107 -30.32 14.42 -8.37
C THR A 107 -28.86 14.53 -8.85
N ALA A 108 -28.14 13.42 -8.79
CA ALA A 108 -26.79 13.22 -9.32
C ALA A 108 -26.81 12.82 -10.81
N ALA A 109 -27.68 13.43 -11.63
CA ALA A 109 -27.50 13.51 -13.09
C ALA A 109 -26.09 14.02 -13.49
N ALA A 110 -25.28 14.44 -12.52
CA ALA A 110 -23.83 14.47 -12.47
C ALA A 110 -23.08 13.70 -13.57
N ILE A 111 -23.37 12.42 -13.83
CA ILE A 111 -22.62 11.72 -14.90
C ILE A 111 -22.85 12.36 -16.27
N GLU A 112 -24.04 12.88 -16.58
CA GLU A 112 -24.35 13.60 -17.83
C GLU A 112 -23.65 14.96 -17.92
N SER A 113 -23.28 15.55 -16.78
CA SER A 113 -22.43 16.75 -16.76
C SER A 113 -20.96 16.44 -17.04
N VAL A 114 -20.55 15.17 -16.97
CA VAL A 114 -19.21 14.72 -17.39
C VAL A 114 -19.21 14.56 -18.91
N PRO A 115 -18.26 15.19 -19.64
CA PRO A 115 -18.16 15.05 -21.08
C PRO A 115 -18.14 13.58 -21.53
N GLU A 116 -18.82 13.26 -22.63
CA GLU A 116 -18.89 11.88 -23.14
C GLU A 116 -17.50 11.31 -23.46
N GLU A 117 -16.61 12.15 -24.01
CA GLU A 117 -15.19 11.81 -24.21
C GLU A 117 -14.45 11.41 -22.92
N ALA A 118 -14.90 11.84 -21.75
CA ALA A 118 -14.25 11.63 -20.46
C ALA A 118 -14.79 10.41 -19.68
N ARG A 119 -15.93 9.86 -20.09
CA ARG A 119 -16.55 8.66 -19.50
C ARG A 119 -16.63 7.48 -20.46
N THR A 120 -16.80 6.27 -19.95
CA THR A 120 -17.22 5.10 -20.75
C THR A 120 -18.73 4.88 -20.57
N GLU A 121 -19.35 4.04 -21.41
CA GLU A 121 -20.77 3.66 -21.23
C GLU A 121 -21.02 2.94 -19.89
N GLU A 122 -19.97 2.36 -19.30
CA GLU A 122 -20.01 1.68 -18.01
C GLU A 122 -19.74 2.62 -16.82
N ALA A 123 -19.50 3.91 -17.05
CA ALA A 123 -19.17 4.86 -15.99
C ALA A 123 -20.36 5.09 -15.05
N ARG A 124 -20.13 4.99 -13.75
CA ARG A 124 -21.17 5.11 -12.72
C ARG A 124 -20.86 6.25 -11.77
N ALA A 125 -21.78 7.19 -11.61
CA ALA A 125 -21.64 8.23 -10.60
C ALA A 125 -21.80 7.64 -9.19
N VAL A 126 -20.87 8.01 -8.29
CA VAL A 126 -20.86 7.53 -6.90
C VAL A 126 -21.08 8.66 -5.90
N LEU A 127 -20.76 9.90 -6.27
CA LEU A 127 -20.91 11.08 -5.43
C LEU A 127 -20.90 12.34 -6.31
N ALA A 128 -21.79 13.28 -6.03
CA ALA A 128 -21.80 14.58 -6.68
C ALA A 128 -22.11 15.70 -5.68
N PHE A 129 -21.43 16.83 -5.81
CA PHE A 129 -21.65 17.98 -4.93
C PHE A 129 -21.23 19.30 -5.59
N GLN A 130 -21.81 20.38 -5.10
CA GLN A 130 -21.46 21.75 -5.50
C GLN A 130 -20.62 22.41 -4.42
N ILE A 131 -19.67 23.23 -4.86
CA ILE A 131 -18.84 24.08 -4.01
C ILE A 131 -19.35 25.54 -4.07
N PRO A 132 -19.09 26.37 -3.04
CA PRO A 132 -19.38 27.80 -3.11
C PRO A 132 -18.69 28.48 -4.29
N ASN A 133 -19.37 29.44 -4.93
CA ASN A 133 -18.75 30.25 -5.97
C ASN A 133 -17.74 31.23 -5.32
N PRO A 134 -16.46 31.22 -5.73
CA PRO A 134 -15.46 32.14 -5.16
C PRO A 134 -15.78 33.62 -5.41
N ASN A 135 -16.55 33.93 -6.46
CA ASN A 135 -16.97 35.28 -6.78
C ASN A 135 -18.25 35.72 -6.02
N ASP A 136 -19.05 34.76 -5.56
CA ASP A 136 -20.26 35.01 -4.77
C ASP A 136 -20.51 33.83 -3.81
N LEU A 137 -20.02 33.97 -2.58
CA LEU A 137 -20.10 32.92 -1.55
C LEU A 137 -21.54 32.57 -1.14
N SER A 138 -22.53 33.39 -1.51
CA SER A 138 -23.94 33.11 -1.24
C SER A 138 -24.53 32.07 -2.19
N GLN A 139 -23.91 31.84 -3.35
CA GLN A 139 -24.40 30.91 -4.37
C GLN A 139 -23.41 29.76 -4.60
N PRO A 140 -23.89 28.52 -4.82
CA PRO A 140 -23.05 27.44 -5.32
C PRO A 140 -22.63 27.71 -6.78
N LEU A 141 -21.54 27.08 -7.21
CA LEU A 141 -21.24 26.99 -8.65
C LEU A 141 -22.36 26.25 -9.38
N PRO A 142 -22.68 26.64 -10.63
CA PRO A 142 -23.69 25.96 -11.43
C PRO A 142 -23.29 24.50 -11.73
N ASN A 143 -22.01 24.27 -11.99
CA ASN A 143 -21.46 22.95 -12.26
C ASN A 143 -21.16 22.19 -10.96
N GLN A 144 -21.30 20.86 -11.00
CA GLN A 144 -21.07 19.97 -9.85
C GLN A 144 -19.76 19.21 -10.00
N ILE A 145 -19.02 19.03 -8.91
CA ILE A 145 -17.91 18.08 -8.87
C ILE A 145 -18.51 16.67 -8.82
N VAL A 146 -18.07 15.81 -9.73
CA VAL A 146 -18.62 14.47 -9.92
C VAL A 146 -17.53 13.43 -9.72
N TYR A 147 -17.77 12.53 -8.80
CA TYR A 147 -16.99 11.31 -8.64
C TYR A 147 -17.72 10.16 -9.30
N TYR A 148 -16.98 9.37 -10.08
CA TYR A 148 -17.52 8.23 -10.81
C TYR A 148 -16.51 7.10 -10.90
N THR A 149 -17.00 5.87 -10.99
CA THR A 149 -16.18 4.69 -11.22
C THR A 149 -16.26 4.29 -12.68
N GLN A 150 -15.12 3.90 -13.27
CA GLN A 150 -15.06 3.26 -14.58
C GLN A 150 -13.79 2.42 -14.68
N ASN A 151 -13.78 1.47 -15.61
CA ASN A 151 -12.59 0.70 -15.92
C ASN A 151 -11.48 1.59 -16.51
N SER A 152 -10.21 1.22 -16.28
CA SER A 152 -9.06 1.87 -16.91
C SER A 152 -9.20 1.88 -18.43
N ARG A 153 -8.91 3.02 -19.08
CA ARG A 153 -9.02 3.13 -20.53
C ARG A 153 -7.83 2.47 -21.20
N THR A 154 -8.03 1.97 -22.41
CA THR A 154 -6.95 1.44 -23.26
C THR A 154 -5.91 2.55 -23.49
N GLN A 155 -4.70 2.36 -22.94
CA GLN A 155 -3.51 3.24 -22.93
C GLN A 155 -3.17 3.89 -21.57
N ASP A 156 -4.02 3.78 -20.56
CA ASP A 156 -3.68 4.25 -19.21
C ASP A 156 -2.75 3.24 -18.51
N SER A 157 -1.81 3.72 -17.69
CA SER A 157 -1.01 2.86 -16.79
C SER A 157 -1.81 2.36 -15.57
N LEU A 158 -3.09 2.69 -15.50
CA LEU A 158 -4.01 2.35 -14.42
C LEU A 158 -4.50 0.91 -14.56
N THR A 159 -4.80 0.27 -13.43
CA THR A 159 -5.22 -1.14 -13.42
C THR A 159 -6.58 -1.33 -12.76
N GLY A 160 -7.47 -2.05 -13.46
CA GLY A 160 -8.77 -2.46 -12.94
C GLY A 160 -9.79 -1.32 -12.90
N LEU A 161 -10.64 -1.33 -11.87
CA LEU A 161 -11.63 -0.29 -11.64
C LEU A 161 -10.98 0.93 -10.98
N VAL A 162 -11.29 2.11 -11.51
CA VAL A 162 -10.68 3.38 -11.12
C VAL A 162 -11.76 4.35 -10.63
N LEU A 163 -11.48 5.07 -9.54
CA LEU A 163 -12.25 6.25 -9.13
C LEU A 163 -11.75 7.46 -9.91
N TRP A 164 -12.64 8.08 -10.65
CA TRP A 164 -12.39 9.31 -11.38
C TRP A 164 -13.14 10.47 -10.72
N ARG A 165 -12.56 11.65 -10.90
CA ARG A 165 -13.13 12.93 -10.49
C ARG A 165 -13.25 13.81 -11.72
N TYR A 166 -14.41 14.40 -11.94
CA TYR A 166 -14.61 15.50 -12.85
C TYR A 166 -14.89 16.76 -12.05
N GLY A 167 -14.05 17.77 -12.21
CA GLY A 167 -14.17 19.01 -11.44
C GLY A 167 -13.08 20.02 -11.80
N PRO A 168 -13.13 21.22 -11.19
CA PRO A 168 -12.10 22.23 -11.35
C PRO A 168 -10.76 21.72 -10.80
N ASN A 169 -9.66 22.13 -11.41
CA ASN A 169 -8.33 21.82 -10.91
C ASN A 169 -8.04 22.60 -9.61
N LEU A 170 -7.07 22.12 -8.84
CA LEU A 170 -6.53 22.84 -7.70
C LEU A 170 -5.28 23.62 -8.14
N ASP A 171 -5.19 24.88 -7.74
CA ASP A 171 -3.99 25.69 -7.93
C ASP A 171 -2.90 25.34 -6.89
N GLU A 172 -1.74 26.01 -6.96
CA GLU A 172 -0.61 25.80 -6.04
C GLU A 172 -0.97 26.10 -4.57
N ASP A 173 -1.99 26.95 -4.35
CA ASP A 173 -2.51 27.32 -3.03
C ASP A 173 -3.62 26.38 -2.55
N GLY A 174 -4.04 25.41 -3.38
CA GLY A 174 -5.11 24.45 -3.08
C GLY A 174 -6.52 25.02 -3.23
N ASN A 175 -6.69 26.14 -3.95
CA ASN A 175 -7.98 26.69 -4.31
C ASN A 175 -8.46 26.14 -5.65
N TYR A 176 -9.78 26.21 -5.88
CA TYR A 176 -10.38 25.77 -7.13
C TYR A 176 -10.21 26.80 -8.24
N ASP A 177 -9.56 26.41 -9.32
CA ASP A 177 -9.62 27.14 -10.58
C ASP A 177 -10.91 26.75 -11.32
N ILE A 178 -11.93 27.58 -11.15
CA ILE A 178 -13.29 27.35 -11.67
C ILE A 178 -13.38 27.28 -13.20
N ASN A 179 -12.30 27.64 -13.92
CA ASN A 179 -12.25 27.59 -15.38
C ASN A 179 -11.66 26.28 -15.92
N SER A 180 -11.02 25.45 -15.08
CA SER A 180 -10.30 24.25 -15.51
C SER A 180 -11.02 22.95 -15.12
N TRP A 181 -12.15 22.70 -15.78
CA TRP A 181 -12.92 21.47 -15.60
C TRP A 181 -12.29 20.30 -16.35
N ILE A 182 -11.69 19.37 -15.61
CA ILE A 182 -11.00 18.22 -16.19
C ILE A 182 -11.36 16.91 -15.49
N PRO A 183 -11.35 15.78 -16.23
CA PRO A 183 -11.36 14.46 -15.62
C PRO A 183 -9.96 14.08 -15.13
N SER A 184 -9.88 13.60 -13.89
CA SER A 184 -8.63 13.14 -13.28
C SER A 184 -8.84 11.84 -12.51
N PRO A 185 -7.93 10.84 -12.63
CA PRO A 185 -8.00 9.64 -11.83
C PRO A 185 -7.58 9.97 -10.38
N VAL A 186 -8.31 9.42 -9.42
CA VAL A 186 -8.08 9.64 -7.98
C VAL A 186 -7.41 8.43 -7.35
N THR A 187 -7.94 7.24 -7.63
CA THR A 187 -7.38 5.97 -7.15
C THR A 187 -7.74 4.83 -8.11
N ASP A 188 -6.89 3.82 -8.16
CA ASP A 188 -7.08 2.61 -8.97
C ASP A 188 -7.25 1.36 -8.08
N ARG A 189 -7.37 0.18 -8.71
CA ARG A 189 -7.47 -1.12 -8.02
C ARG A 189 -8.66 -1.21 -7.04
N LEU A 190 -9.73 -0.49 -7.33
CA LEU A 190 -10.98 -0.69 -6.64
C LEU A 190 -11.48 -2.12 -6.89
N ALA A 191 -12.11 -2.71 -5.88
CA ALA A 191 -12.73 -4.01 -6.02
C ALA A 191 -13.89 -3.94 -7.02
N ALA A 192 -14.12 -5.00 -7.79
CA ALA A 192 -15.25 -5.06 -8.72
C ALA A 192 -16.62 -5.08 -8.01
N ALA A 193 -16.65 -5.43 -6.72
CA ALA A 193 -17.86 -5.43 -5.91
C ALA A 193 -17.59 -4.84 -4.52
N ALA A 194 -18.57 -4.09 -4.00
CA ALA A 194 -18.54 -3.62 -2.62
C ALA A 194 -18.70 -4.77 -1.62
N ASN A 195 -17.96 -4.68 -0.51
CA ASN A 195 -18.23 -5.50 0.67
C ASN A 195 -19.35 -4.86 1.49
N ASN A 196 -20.46 -5.59 1.68
CA ASN A 196 -21.62 -5.18 2.49
C ASN A 196 -22.10 -3.74 2.19
N PRO A 197 -22.68 -3.48 1.00
CA PRO A 197 -23.04 -2.14 0.53
C PRO A 197 -24.29 -1.58 1.22
N ASN A 198 -24.42 -1.70 2.53
CA ASN A 198 -25.61 -1.29 3.28
C ASN A 198 -25.36 0.05 3.97
N CYS A 199 -26.22 1.02 3.65
CA CYS A 199 -26.21 2.30 4.33
C CYS A 199 -27.05 2.26 5.62
N PRO A 200 -26.66 2.99 6.68
CA PRO A 200 -27.47 3.12 7.87
C PRO A 200 -28.84 3.74 7.60
N THR A 201 -29.80 3.51 8.49
CA THR A 201 -31.14 4.13 8.41
C THR A 201 -31.05 5.66 8.24
N GLY A 202 -31.79 6.21 7.29
CA GLY A 202 -31.81 7.64 6.98
C GLY A 202 -30.71 8.10 6.01
N PHE A 203 -29.94 7.17 5.44
CA PHE A 203 -28.99 7.42 4.37
C PHE A 203 -29.43 6.74 3.07
N THR A 204 -29.32 7.47 1.98
CA THR A 204 -29.50 6.97 0.61
C THR A 204 -28.16 6.51 0.07
N ARG A 205 -28.11 5.32 -0.53
CA ARG A 205 -26.90 4.80 -1.19
C ARG A 205 -26.81 5.33 -2.62
N ILE A 206 -25.60 5.70 -3.05
CA ILE A 206 -25.28 5.99 -4.44
C ILE A 206 -24.02 5.19 -4.83
N PRO A 207 -24.08 4.34 -5.87
CA PRO A 207 -25.23 4.05 -6.73
C PRO A 207 -26.31 3.18 -6.03
N ALA A 208 -27.55 3.25 -6.52
CA ALA A 208 -28.69 2.57 -5.89
C ALA A 208 -28.73 1.06 -6.19
N ASP A 209 -28.14 0.62 -7.29
CA ASP A 209 -28.24 -0.74 -7.84
C ASP A 209 -27.01 -1.62 -7.50
N THR A 210 -26.23 -2.03 -8.50
CA THR A 210 -24.96 -2.73 -8.35
C THR A 210 -23.88 -1.76 -7.88
N VAL A 211 -23.22 -2.14 -6.79
CA VAL A 211 -22.25 -1.28 -6.12
C VAL A 211 -20.86 -1.85 -6.29
N ASP A 212 -20.01 -1.08 -6.95
CA ASP A 212 -18.61 -1.43 -7.14
C ASP A 212 -17.78 -1.10 -5.88
N GLY A 213 -16.46 -1.14 -6.01
CA GLY A 213 -15.53 -0.91 -4.91
C GLY A 213 -15.66 0.45 -4.22
N PHE A 214 -16.35 1.44 -4.79
CA PHE A 214 -16.57 2.74 -4.14
C PHE A 214 -18.05 3.13 -4.14
N TYR A 215 -18.55 3.59 -2.99
CA TYR A 215 -19.91 4.11 -2.88
C TYR A 215 -20.08 5.11 -1.73
N ALA A 216 -21.09 5.97 -1.87
CA ALA A 216 -21.45 6.94 -0.85
C ALA A 216 -22.81 6.60 -0.23
N CYS A 217 -22.93 6.80 1.08
CA CYS A 217 -24.20 6.86 1.78
C CYS A 217 -24.45 8.32 2.17
N ILE A 218 -25.50 8.93 1.66
CA ILE A 218 -25.78 10.36 1.83
C ILE A 218 -27.02 10.52 2.68
N ARG A 219 -26.92 11.31 3.75
CA ARG A 219 -28.07 11.58 4.61
C ARG A 219 -29.05 12.48 3.88
N ALA A 220 -30.36 12.25 4.06
CA ALA A 220 -31.39 13.13 3.54
C ALA A 220 -31.08 14.61 3.86
N GLY A 221 -31.12 15.47 2.84
CA GLY A 221 -30.74 16.88 2.94
C GLY A 221 -29.24 17.18 2.84
N GLY A 222 -28.39 16.20 2.52
CA GLY A 222 -26.99 16.44 2.11
C GLY A 222 -26.01 16.85 3.23
N ASN A 223 -26.45 16.85 4.50
CA ASN A 223 -25.64 17.36 5.63
C ASN A 223 -24.59 16.36 6.16
N GLN A 224 -24.57 15.14 5.65
CA GLN A 224 -23.62 14.11 6.06
C GLN A 224 -23.47 13.06 4.97
N VAL A 225 -22.24 12.62 4.75
CA VAL A 225 -21.88 11.57 3.80
C VAL A 225 -21.02 10.53 4.52
N ILE A 226 -21.25 9.26 4.21
CA ILE A 226 -20.35 8.16 4.57
C ILE A 226 -19.74 7.66 3.27
N LEU A 227 -18.43 7.82 3.14
CA LEU A 227 -17.67 7.35 1.99
C LEU A 227 -17.15 5.95 2.29
N ASN A 228 -17.40 5.01 1.39
CA ASN A 228 -16.98 3.62 1.52
C ASN A 228 -16.12 3.26 0.32
N ALA A 229 -14.95 2.70 0.58
CA ALA A 229 -14.01 2.27 -0.45
C ALA A 229 -13.49 0.86 -0.14
N ASN A 230 -13.43 0.04 -1.18
CA ASN A 230 -12.99 -1.35 -1.18
C ASN A 230 -12.02 -1.53 -2.34
N ALA A 231 -10.88 -2.14 -2.04
CA ALA A 231 -9.87 -2.46 -3.04
C ALA A 231 -9.45 -3.91 -2.94
N GLU A 232 -9.05 -4.44 -4.09
CA GLU A 232 -8.58 -5.81 -4.24
C GLU A 232 -7.36 -5.84 -5.14
N VAL A 233 -6.30 -6.50 -4.69
CA VAL A 233 -5.13 -6.80 -5.50
C VAL A 233 -4.89 -8.30 -5.51
N ASN A 234 -4.73 -8.86 -6.70
CA ASN A 234 -4.29 -10.23 -6.87
C ASN A 234 -2.77 -10.30 -6.99
N LEU A 235 -2.13 -11.09 -6.14
CA LEU A 235 -0.67 -11.25 -6.09
C LEU A 235 -0.14 -12.25 -7.11
N THR A 236 -1.01 -13.10 -7.67
CA THR A 236 -0.64 -14.09 -8.69
C THR A 236 -1.66 -14.08 -9.84
N THR A 237 -1.32 -14.74 -10.94
CA THR A 237 -2.28 -14.96 -12.04
C THR A 237 -3.36 -15.99 -11.66
N GLY A 238 -3.23 -16.66 -10.51
CA GLY A 238 -4.21 -17.61 -10.01
C GLY A 238 -5.33 -16.90 -9.25
N ASP A 239 -6.58 -17.19 -9.59
CA ASP A 239 -7.75 -16.66 -8.89
C ASP A 239 -8.08 -17.50 -7.64
N THR A 240 -7.15 -17.56 -6.69
CA THR A 240 -7.44 -18.15 -5.38
C THR A 240 -7.51 -17.04 -4.34
N ASP A 241 -8.53 -17.05 -3.46
CA ASP A 241 -8.69 -16.06 -2.39
C ASP A 241 -7.44 -15.95 -1.49
N LYS A 242 -6.60 -16.99 -1.45
CA LYS A 242 -5.34 -16.99 -0.71
C LYS A 242 -4.30 -16.02 -1.28
N ASP A 243 -4.39 -15.67 -2.56
CA ASP A 243 -3.47 -14.75 -3.23
C ASP A 243 -4.06 -13.34 -3.38
N LYS A 244 -5.26 -13.10 -2.84
CA LYS A 244 -5.90 -11.79 -2.84
C LYS A 244 -5.61 -11.01 -1.57
N VAL A 245 -5.34 -9.72 -1.74
CA VAL A 245 -5.28 -8.74 -0.66
C VAL A 245 -6.48 -7.82 -0.82
N LYS A 246 -7.37 -7.85 0.18
CA LYS A 246 -8.59 -7.04 0.22
C LYS A 246 -8.44 -6.03 1.35
N TYR A 247 -8.86 -4.80 1.10
CA TYR A 247 -8.94 -3.77 2.12
C TYR A 247 -10.21 -2.94 1.92
N SER A 248 -10.88 -2.64 3.03
CA SER A 248 -12.12 -1.90 3.07
C SER A 248 -11.99 -0.82 4.12
N VAL A 249 -12.41 0.39 3.79
CA VAL A 249 -12.38 1.53 4.69
C VAL A 249 -13.63 2.39 4.49
N SER A 250 -14.12 2.95 5.59
CA SER A 250 -15.28 3.83 5.62
C SER A 250 -14.97 5.05 6.46
N THR A 251 -15.37 6.23 6.01
CA THR A 251 -15.28 7.47 6.78
C THR A 251 -16.57 8.26 6.70
N ARG A 252 -16.91 8.95 7.79
CA ARG A 252 -18.08 9.82 7.87
C ARG A 252 -17.62 11.28 7.85
N VAL A 253 -18.20 12.06 6.96
CA VAL A 253 -17.85 13.45 6.72
C VAL A 253 -19.12 14.29 6.64
N SER A 254 -19.02 15.56 7.04
CA SER A 254 -20.08 16.55 6.89
C SER A 254 -19.50 17.78 6.18
N PRO A 255 -20.26 18.39 5.25
CA PRO A 255 -19.88 19.64 4.63
C PRO A 255 -19.73 20.75 5.68
N ARG A 256 -18.75 21.63 5.49
CA ARG A 256 -18.48 22.77 6.37
C ARG A 256 -18.96 24.09 5.75
N ALA A 257 -19.11 24.16 4.43
CA ALA A 257 -19.63 25.37 3.80
C ALA A 257 -21.10 25.53 4.22
N THR A 258 -21.35 26.50 5.09
CA THR A 258 -22.66 26.79 5.67
C THR A 258 -23.63 27.19 4.57
N ASN A 259 -24.85 26.66 4.59
CA ASN A 259 -25.98 27.16 3.79
C ASN A 259 -26.28 28.62 4.11
#